data_AF-A0A0J1ILY4-F1
#
_entry.id   AF-A0A0J1ILY4-F1
#
_cell.length_a   1.000
_cell.length_b   1.000
_cell.length_c   1.000
_cell.angle_alpha   90.00
_cell.angle_beta   90.00
_cell.angle_gamma   90.00
#
_symmetry.space_group_name_H-M   'P 1'
#
loop_
_entity.id
_entity.type
_entity.pdbx_description
1 polymer ?
#
loop_
_entity_poly.entity_id
_entity_poly.type
_entity_poly.pdbx_seq_one_letter_code
_entity_poly.pdbx_strand_id
1 'polypeptide(L)'
;MSIAAMNPFMGELIQTSAPGITCSWGQTAVYKQSPAAPSNTAVLALTTLTAQIQTITSGITNPDVARNLIVKGAISASTGNVVIKGTDLGGNSITETIALSGTSAVAGLKAFAAVTEIDLPVSAGSGDGVSVGVGSSLGLPYLLTENTVLMAFNNGVKEATAPTVIPDPVNICNNTITLASPLAGNPVSVYIIIPG
;
A
#
# COMPACT_ATOMS: atom_id res chain seq x y z
N MET A 1 7.61 4.25 -41.65
CA MET A 1 7.41 5.42 -40.76
C MET A 1 8.28 5.18 -39.55
N SER A 2 9.21 6.08 -39.24
CA SER A 2 9.95 6.01 -37.98
C SER A 2 9.01 6.52 -36.90
N ILE A 3 8.68 5.64 -35.95
CA ILE A 3 7.89 6.02 -34.78
C ILE A 3 8.84 6.79 -33.85
N ALA A 4 8.44 7.99 -33.43
CA ALA A 4 9.17 8.70 -32.40
C ALA A 4 9.06 7.92 -31.08
N ALA A 5 10.08 8.02 -30.22
CA ALA A 5 9.98 7.48 -28.87
C ALA A 5 8.82 8.19 -28.14
N MET A 6 7.84 7.41 -27.73
CA MET A 6 6.63 7.85 -27.05
C MET A 6 6.96 8.11 -25.57
N ASN A 7 6.73 9.34 -25.11
CA ASN A 7 6.89 9.69 -23.71
C ASN A 7 5.54 9.51 -22.99
N PRO A 8 5.36 8.48 -22.16
CA PRO A 8 4.11 8.17 -21.47
C PRO A 8 3.74 9.17 -20.36
N PHE A 9 4.49 10.27 -20.26
CA PHE A 9 4.28 11.33 -19.28
C PHE A 9 3.89 12.67 -19.96
N MET A 10 3.58 12.67 -21.26
CA MET A 10 3.26 13.87 -22.04
C MET A 10 2.01 13.66 -22.90
N GLY A 11 0.86 14.09 -22.38
CA GLY A 11 -0.45 13.93 -23.00
C GLY A 11 -0.56 14.40 -24.44
N GLU A 12 -1.02 13.49 -25.30
CA GLU A 12 -1.49 13.80 -26.65
C GLU A 12 -3.03 13.88 -26.67
N LEU A 13 -3.54 14.99 -27.21
CA LEU A 13 -4.98 15.17 -27.46
C LEU A 13 -5.34 14.53 -28.81
N ILE A 14 -6.34 13.64 -28.80
CA ILE A 14 -6.90 13.05 -30.00
C ILE A 14 -8.00 13.98 -30.53
N GLN A 15 -7.85 14.42 -31.78
CA GLN A 15 -8.94 15.07 -32.50
C GLN A 15 -10.05 14.06 -32.79
N THR A 16 -11.27 14.38 -32.37
CA THR A 16 -12.44 13.57 -32.72
C THR A 16 -13.05 14.04 -34.03
N SER A 17 -13.95 13.25 -34.59
CA SER A 17 -14.75 13.66 -35.76
C SER A 17 -15.76 14.76 -35.42
N ALA A 18 -15.95 15.10 -34.14
CA ALA A 18 -16.78 16.20 -33.68
C ALA A 18 -15.92 17.47 -33.50
N PRO A 19 -16.19 18.55 -34.26
CA PRO A 19 -15.44 19.80 -34.12
C PRO A 19 -15.49 20.35 -32.69
N GLY A 20 -14.33 20.74 -32.16
CA GLY A 20 -14.21 21.32 -30.83
C GLY A 20 -14.16 20.30 -29.68
N ILE A 21 -14.29 19.00 -29.95
CA ILE A 21 -14.17 17.94 -28.95
C ILE A 21 -12.82 17.23 -29.11
N THR A 22 -12.03 17.25 -28.04
CA THR A 22 -10.78 16.49 -27.93
C THR A 22 -10.92 15.41 -26.87
N CYS A 23 -10.38 14.23 -27.16
CA CYS A 23 -10.24 13.16 -26.17
C CYS A 23 -8.78 13.08 -25.70
N SER A 24 -8.56 12.82 -24.42
CA SER A 24 -7.23 12.46 -23.94
C SER A 24 -6.89 11.05 -24.39
N TRP A 25 -5.67 10.85 -24.87
CA TRP A 25 -5.16 9.50 -25.08
C TRP A 25 -4.70 8.87 -23.75
N GLY A 26 -4.87 7.56 -23.62
CA GLY A 26 -4.45 6.80 -22.45
C GLY A 26 -3.81 5.48 -22.86
N GLN A 27 -2.73 5.10 -22.18
CA GLN A 27 -2.02 3.85 -22.41
C GLN A 27 -2.40 2.83 -21.35
N THR A 28 -2.33 1.53 -21.68
CA THR A 28 -2.50 0.48 -20.68
C THR A 28 -1.14 -0.04 -20.21
N ALA A 29 -0.89 0.05 -18.90
CA ALA A 29 0.22 -0.59 -18.24
C ALA A 29 -0.25 -1.84 -17.48
N VAL A 30 0.64 -2.83 -17.33
CA VAL A 30 0.40 -4.01 -16.50
C VAL A 30 1.41 -4.05 -15.36
N TYR A 31 0.97 -3.79 -14.14
CA TYR A 31 1.79 -3.88 -12.94
C TYR A 31 1.71 -5.29 -12.36
N LYS A 32 2.85 -5.96 -12.19
CA LYS A 32 2.94 -7.35 -11.72
C LYS A 32 3.71 -7.43 -10.41
N GLN A 33 3.19 -8.20 -9.47
CA GLN A 33 3.78 -8.44 -8.16
C GLN A 33 3.34 -9.80 -7.60
N SER A 34 4.01 -10.32 -6.58
CA SER A 34 3.65 -11.61 -5.95
C SER A 34 3.54 -11.47 -4.43
N PRO A 35 2.53 -10.72 -3.94
CA PRO A 35 2.40 -10.41 -2.52
C PRO A 35 2.04 -11.66 -1.71
N ALA A 36 2.80 -11.91 -0.64
CA ALA A 36 2.51 -12.91 0.37
C ALA A 36 1.17 -12.62 1.08
N ALA A 37 0.64 -13.66 1.73
CA ALA A 37 -0.54 -13.52 2.55
C ALA A 37 -0.33 -12.47 3.67
N PRO A 38 -1.38 -11.71 4.05
CA PRO A 38 -1.31 -10.80 5.19
C PRO A 38 -0.84 -11.52 6.45
N SER A 39 -0.10 -10.80 7.29
CA SER A 39 0.47 -11.34 8.53
C SER A 39 0.53 -10.23 9.57
N ASN A 40 0.30 -10.56 10.83
CA ASN A 40 0.33 -9.58 11.93
C ASN A 40 1.74 -9.32 12.48
N THR A 41 2.76 -10.06 12.01
CA THR A 41 4.11 -10.07 12.59
C THR A 41 5.23 -10.00 11.54
N ALA A 42 4.88 -9.78 10.26
CA ALA A 42 5.85 -9.83 9.15
C ALA A 42 6.90 -8.71 9.20
N VAL A 43 6.61 -7.56 9.82
CA VAL A 43 7.51 -6.41 9.87
C VAL A 43 8.25 -6.34 11.20
N LEU A 44 7.52 -6.50 12.31
CA LEU A 44 8.04 -6.53 13.66
C LEU A 44 7.30 -7.63 14.43
N ALA A 45 8.07 -8.60 14.95
CA ALA A 45 7.54 -9.60 15.87
C ALA A 45 6.99 -8.94 17.15
N LEU A 46 6.16 -9.68 17.90
CA LEU A 46 5.58 -9.15 19.14
C LEU A 46 6.68 -8.65 20.09
N THR A 47 6.68 -7.35 20.33
CA THR A 47 7.65 -6.67 21.18
C THR A 47 6.94 -6.19 22.44
N THR A 48 7.42 -6.63 23.61
CA THR A 48 6.88 -6.20 24.91
C THR A 48 7.05 -4.70 25.09
N LEU A 49 5.99 -4.04 25.55
CA LEU A 49 6.01 -2.61 25.85
C LEU A 49 6.59 -2.34 27.24
N THR A 50 7.15 -1.15 27.42
CA THR A 50 7.74 -0.67 28.66
C THR A 50 7.00 0.57 29.19
N ALA A 51 7.47 1.15 30.29
CA ALA A 51 6.92 2.39 30.85
C ALA A 51 7.30 3.65 30.04
N GLN A 52 8.03 3.50 28.93
CA GLN A 52 8.45 4.60 28.05
C GLN A 52 8.18 4.23 26.59
N ILE A 53 8.09 5.25 25.74
CA ILE A 53 8.04 5.07 24.28
C ILE A 53 9.34 4.40 23.84
N GLN A 54 9.21 3.39 22.98
CA GLN A 54 10.35 2.66 22.43
C GLN A 54 10.49 2.99 20.95
N THR A 55 11.63 3.56 20.58
CA THR A 55 12.01 3.77 19.18
C THR A 55 12.80 2.55 18.70
N ILE A 56 12.21 1.79 17.78
CA ILE A 56 12.78 0.57 17.20
C ILE A 56 13.39 0.92 15.85
N THR A 57 14.69 0.67 15.68
CA THR A 57 15.44 0.90 14.42
C THR A 57 16.19 -0.34 13.92
N SER A 58 16.07 -1.47 14.61
CA SER A 58 16.73 -2.74 14.28
C SER A 58 15.77 -3.90 14.43
N GLY A 59 16.02 -5.01 13.73
CA GLY A 59 15.12 -6.17 13.75
C GLY A 59 13.79 -5.94 13.00
N ILE A 60 13.73 -4.88 12.19
CA ILE A 60 12.63 -4.58 11.29
C ILE A 60 12.85 -5.33 9.98
N THR A 61 11.82 -6.03 9.52
CA THR A 61 11.80 -6.64 8.19
C THR A 61 10.93 -5.79 7.27
N ASN A 62 11.44 -5.46 6.07
CA ASN A 62 10.65 -4.71 5.10
C ASN A 62 9.49 -5.55 4.56
N PRO A 63 8.38 -4.91 4.16
CA PRO A 63 7.31 -5.59 3.42
C PRO A 63 7.83 -6.30 2.17
N ASP A 64 7.18 -7.40 1.80
CA ASP A 64 7.51 -8.22 0.63
C ASP A 64 7.27 -7.48 -0.70
N VAL A 65 6.25 -6.62 -0.70
CA VAL A 65 5.96 -5.62 -1.74
C VAL A 65 5.45 -4.36 -1.05
N ALA A 66 5.40 -3.23 -1.74
CA ALA A 66 4.83 -2.04 -1.15
C ALA A 66 3.34 -2.22 -0.84
N ARG A 67 2.97 -2.06 0.42
CA ARG A 67 1.62 -2.35 0.92
C ARG A 67 1.38 -1.67 2.26
N ASN A 68 0.12 -1.61 2.67
CA ASN A 68 -0.22 -1.09 3.98
C ASN A 68 0.26 -2.00 5.10
N LEU A 69 0.52 -1.39 6.26
CA LEU A 69 0.94 -2.09 7.45
C LEU A 69 -0.25 -2.33 8.39
N ILE A 70 -0.10 -3.33 9.26
CA ILE A 70 -1.08 -3.64 10.30
C ILE A 70 -0.37 -3.56 11.66
N VAL A 71 -1.01 -2.95 12.65
CA VAL A 71 -0.55 -2.99 14.04
C VAL A 71 -1.54 -3.79 14.88
N LYS A 72 -1.03 -4.53 15.87
CA LYS A 72 -1.86 -5.35 16.75
C LYS A 72 -1.30 -5.33 18.17
N GLY A 73 -2.17 -5.08 19.15
CA GLY A 73 -1.84 -5.19 20.57
C GLY A 73 -1.94 -6.62 21.09
N ALA A 74 -1.21 -6.90 22.17
CA ALA A 74 -1.19 -8.21 22.83
C ALA A 74 -2.42 -8.45 23.73
N ILE A 75 -2.97 -7.38 24.32
CA ILE A 75 -4.02 -7.45 25.33
C ILE A 75 -5.22 -6.57 24.96
N SER A 76 -6.37 -6.81 25.57
CA SER A 76 -7.59 -6.02 25.30
C SER A 76 -7.45 -4.55 25.67
N ALA A 77 -6.58 -4.23 26.64
CA ALA A 77 -6.29 -2.87 27.08
C ALA A 77 -5.22 -2.15 26.23
N SER A 78 -4.55 -2.85 25.28
CA SER A 78 -3.51 -2.24 24.44
C SER A 78 -4.10 -1.03 23.70
N THR A 79 -3.50 0.14 23.95
CA THR A 79 -3.95 1.44 23.45
C THR A 79 -2.75 2.31 23.10
N GLY A 80 -3.01 3.50 22.57
CA GLY A 80 -2.00 4.44 22.12
C GLY A 80 -1.65 4.28 20.65
N ASN A 81 -0.66 5.04 20.23
CA ASN A 81 -0.30 5.23 18.83
C ASN A 81 1.03 4.54 18.52
N VAL A 82 1.03 3.76 17.45
CA VAL A 82 2.26 3.25 16.83
C VAL A 82 2.60 4.19 15.68
N VAL A 83 3.76 4.82 15.72
CA VAL A 83 4.23 5.70 14.64
C VAL A 83 5.25 4.94 13.80
N ILE A 84 5.00 4.83 12.50
CA ILE A 84 5.86 4.08 11.59
C ILE A 84 6.45 5.06 10.58
N LYS A 85 7.77 4.99 10.40
CA LYS A 85 8.53 5.79 9.44
C LYS A 85 9.23 4.87 8.45
N GLY A 86 9.31 5.31 7.21
CA GLY A 86 9.91 4.53 6.14
C GLY A 86 9.83 5.25 4.81
N THR A 87 9.78 4.49 3.72
CA THR A 87 9.66 5.04 2.37
C THR A 87 8.52 4.41 1.58
N ASP A 88 7.98 5.17 0.65
CA ASP A 88 7.00 4.70 -0.33
C ASP A 88 7.67 4.06 -1.58
N LEU A 89 6.85 3.65 -2.57
CA LEU A 89 7.32 3.09 -3.84
C LEU A 89 8.24 4.03 -4.64
N GLY A 90 8.08 5.34 -4.48
CA GLY A 90 8.92 6.34 -5.13
C GLY A 90 10.20 6.66 -4.35
N GLY A 91 10.40 6.04 -3.19
CA GLY A 91 11.53 6.32 -2.30
C GLY A 91 11.36 7.57 -1.44
N ASN A 92 10.18 8.21 -1.43
CA ASN A 92 9.95 9.37 -0.58
C ASN A 92 9.76 8.92 0.87
N SER A 93 10.29 9.70 1.81
CA SER A 93 10.08 9.45 3.23
C SER A 93 8.61 9.67 3.60
N ILE A 94 8.02 8.69 4.27
CA ILE A 94 6.64 8.73 4.76
C ILE A 94 6.57 8.39 6.23
N THR A 95 5.54 8.91 6.89
CA THR A 95 5.20 8.60 8.28
C THR A 95 3.70 8.33 8.37
N GLU A 96 3.34 7.34 9.16
CA GLU A 96 1.94 7.02 9.48
C GLU A 96 1.81 6.74 10.98
N THR A 97 0.71 7.21 11.56
CA THR A 97 0.35 6.93 12.95
C THR A 97 -0.88 6.04 12.95
N ILE A 98 -0.77 4.85 13.54
CA ILE A 98 -1.88 3.90 13.63
C ILE A 98 -2.21 3.67 15.10
N ALA A 99 -3.46 3.94 15.48
CA ALA A 99 -3.94 3.73 16.84
C ALA A 99 -4.23 2.24 17.09
N LEU A 100 -3.78 1.71 18.23
CA LEU A 100 -4.12 0.36 18.67
C LEU A 100 -5.58 0.26 19.09
N SER A 101 -6.16 -0.92 18.91
CA SER A 101 -7.54 -1.24 19.31
C SER A 101 -7.58 -2.59 20.03
N GLY A 102 -6.95 -2.63 21.21
CA GLY A 102 -6.77 -3.85 21.98
C GLY A 102 -6.07 -4.95 21.19
N THR A 103 -6.67 -6.14 21.16
CA THR A 103 -6.16 -7.30 20.40
C THR A 103 -6.58 -7.32 18.93
N SER A 104 -7.32 -6.31 18.47
CA SER A 104 -7.73 -6.23 17.06
C SER A 104 -6.57 -5.74 16.20
N ALA A 105 -6.42 -6.33 15.03
CA ALA A 105 -5.47 -5.83 14.04
C ALA A 105 -6.06 -4.56 13.40
N VAL A 106 -5.29 -3.48 13.39
CA VAL A 106 -5.68 -2.19 12.80
C VAL A 106 -4.79 -1.93 11.59
N ALA A 107 -5.41 -1.77 10.42
CA ALA A 107 -4.70 -1.50 9.18
C ALA A 107 -4.44 0.00 9.01
N GLY A 108 -3.22 0.33 8.59
CA GLY A 108 -2.87 1.65 8.07
C GLY A 108 -3.44 1.87 6.67
N LEU A 109 -3.32 3.11 6.21
CA LEU A 109 -3.78 3.57 4.91
C LEU A 109 -2.64 3.70 3.91
N LYS A 110 -1.42 4.01 4.37
CA LYS A 110 -0.27 4.25 3.49
C LYS A 110 0.43 2.95 3.10
N ALA A 111 0.80 2.82 1.83
CA ALA A 111 1.66 1.76 1.33
C ALA A 111 3.13 2.07 1.60
N PHE A 112 3.76 1.26 2.45
CA PHE A 112 5.20 1.30 2.74
C PHE A 112 5.94 0.31 1.86
N ALA A 113 7.00 0.76 1.19
CA ALA A 113 7.96 -0.10 0.49
C ALA A 113 9.12 -0.52 1.41
N ALA A 114 9.52 0.35 2.34
CA ALA A 114 10.49 0.04 3.38
C ALA A 114 10.07 0.69 4.70
N VAL A 115 10.45 0.09 5.82
CA VAL A 115 10.24 0.61 7.17
C VAL A 115 11.60 0.77 7.83
N THR A 116 11.87 1.96 8.35
CA THR A 116 13.17 2.31 8.94
C THR A 116 13.09 2.50 10.44
N GLU A 117 11.91 2.89 10.95
CA GLU A 117 11.71 3.17 12.37
C GLU A 117 10.25 2.92 12.77
N ILE A 118 10.07 2.38 13.97
CA ILE A 118 8.75 2.18 14.59
C ILE A 118 8.82 2.69 16.03
N ASP A 119 8.03 3.71 16.36
CA ASP A 119 7.82 4.16 17.73
C ASP A 119 6.62 3.41 18.33
N LEU A 120 6.86 2.63 19.38
CA LEU A 120 5.84 1.90 20.12
C LEU A 120 5.37 2.72 21.34
N PRO A 121 4.06 2.67 21.69
CA PRO A 121 3.52 3.40 22.83
C PRO A 121 3.99 2.81 24.16
N VAL A 122 3.68 3.51 25.25
CA VAL A 122 3.86 2.99 26.61
C VAL A 122 2.90 1.82 26.88
N SER A 123 3.33 0.88 27.73
CA SER A 123 2.51 -0.26 28.16
C SER A 123 1.23 0.18 28.87
N ALA A 124 0.11 -0.45 28.51
CA ALA A 124 -1.18 -0.31 29.18
C ALA A 124 -1.38 -1.32 30.34
N GLY A 125 -0.42 -2.22 30.58
CA GLY A 125 -0.51 -3.21 31.66
C GLY A 125 0.39 -4.43 31.48
N SER A 126 0.30 -5.35 32.44
CA SER A 126 1.09 -6.60 32.43
C SER A 126 0.79 -7.43 31.18
N GLY A 127 1.85 -7.89 30.50
CA GLY A 127 1.74 -8.71 29.30
C GLY A 127 1.45 -7.91 28.02
N ASP A 128 1.48 -6.58 28.08
CA ASP A 128 1.28 -5.75 26.88
C ASP A 128 2.48 -5.83 25.92
N GLY A 129 2.17 -5.70 24.65
CA GLY A 129 3.10 -5.85 23.54
C GLY A 129 2.45 -5.44 22.24
N VAL A 130 3.27 -5.11 21.25
CA VAL A 130 2.82 -4.72 19.92
C VAL A 130 3.56 -5.51 18.87
N SER A 131 2.84 -5.99 17.87
CA SER A 131 3.42 -6.50 16.64
C SER A 131 3.04 -5.62 15.45
N VAL A 132 3.91 -5.60 14.44
CA VAL A 132 3.66 -4.91 13.17
C VAL A 132 3.76 -5.92 12.04
N GLY A 133 2.79 -5.85 11.14
CA GLY A 133 2.60 -6.79 10.05
C GLY A 133 2.27 -6.09 8.74
N VAL A 134 1.87 -6.90 7.76
CA VAL A 134 1.50 -6.47 6.41
C VAL A 134 0.03 -6.76 6.14
N GLY A 135 -0.67 -5.79 5.54
CA GLY A 135 -2.09 -5.88 5.18
C GLY A 135 -2.33 -6.11 3.70
N SER A 136 -3.59 -6.28 3.30
CA SER A 136 -3.95 -6.65 1.91
C SER A 136 -3.96 -5.48 0.92
N SER A 137 -3.79 -4.24 1.37
CA SER A 137 -3.84 -3.08 0.48
C SER A 137 -2.47 -2.83 -0.12
N LEU A 138 -2.35 -3.03 -1.43
CA LEU A 138 -1.10 -2.97 -2.18
C LEU A 138 -0.89 -1.57 -2.75
N GLY A 139 0.34 -1.07 -2.77
CA GLY A 139 0.67 0.21 -3.39
C GLY A 139 0.62 0.14 -4.92
N LEU A 140 0.11 1.21 -5.54
CA LEU A 140 0.17 1.40 -6.99
C LEU A 140 1.34 2.33 -7.35
N PRO A 141 2.08 2.06 -8.44
CA PRO A 141 3.28 2.82 -8.80
C PRO A 141 3.00 4.13 -9.54
N TYR A 142 1.78 4.67 -9.47
CA TYR A 142 1.36 5.87 -10.19
C TYR A 142 0.54 6.78 -9.28
N LEU A 143 0.66 8.10 -9.50
CA LEU A 143 -0.26 9.10 -8.95
C LEU A 143 -1.51 9.11 -9.81
N LEU A 144 -2.65 8.76 -9.23
CA LEU A 144 -3.92 8.66 -9.95
C LEU A 144 -4.90 9.72 -9.44
N THR A 145 -5.54 10.43 -10.36
CA THR A 145 -6.65 11.36 -10.05
C THR A 145 -7.98 10.63 -9.85
N GLU A 146 -8.11 9.44 -10.45
CA GLU A 146 -9.31 8.62 -10.44
C GLU A 146 -8.95 7.13 -10.51
N ASN A 147 -9.92 6.25 -10.30
CA ASN A 147 -9.69 4.82 -10.45
C ASN A 147 -9.59 4.44 -11.93
N THR A 148 -8.37 4.31 -12.43
CA THR A 148 -8.08 3.87 -13.80
C THR A 148 -7.75 2.38 -13.92
N VAL A 149 -7.96 1.59 -12.86
CA VAL A 149 -7.74 0.13 -12.89
C VAL A 149 -8.85 -0.52 -13.70
N LEU A 150 -8.46 -1.18 -14.79
CA LEU A 150 -9.38 -1.88 -15.69
C LEU A 150 -9.74 -3.28 -15.19
N MET A 151 -8.74 -3.99 -14.67
CA MET A 151 -8.88 -5.35 -14.19
C MET A 151 -7.68 -5.76 -13.36
N ALA A 152 -7.92 -6.63 -12.37
CA ALA A 152 -6.89 -7.32 -11.63
C ALA A 152 -7.04 -8.83 -11.82
N PHE A 153 -5.91 -9.53 -11.83
CA PHE A 153 -5.84 -10.98 -11.86
C PHE A 153 -5.04 -11.47 -10.65
N ASN A 154 -5.50 -12.53 -10.01
CA ASN A 154 -4.77 -13.26 -8.98
C ASN A 154 -4.55 -14.70 -9.46
N ASN A 155 -3.29 -15.14 -9.51
CA ASN A 155 -2.91 -16.45 -10.05
C ASN A 155 -3.46 -16.69 -11.48
N GLY A 156 -3.47 -15.66 -12.32
CA GLY A 156 -4.02 -15.71 -13.68
C GLY A 156 -5.55 -15.72 -13.78
N VAL A 157 -6.28 -15.69 -12.66
CA VAL A 157 -7.75 -15.61 -12.64
C VAL A 157 -8.18 -14.16 -12.46
N LYS A 158 -9.05 -13.65 -13.34
CA LYS A 158 -9.60 -12.30 -13.22
C LYS A 158 -10.48 -12.20 -11.97
N GLU A 159 -10.33 -11.11 -11.21
CA GLU A 159 -11.21 -10.83 -10.07
C GLU A 159 -12.68 -10.75 -10.53
N ALA A 160 -13.56 -11.54 -9.92
CA ALA A 160 -14.99 -11.52 -10.21
C ALA A 160 -15.68 -10.27 -9.64
N THR A 161 -15.21 -9.81 -8.48
CA THR A 161 -15.58 -8.53 -7.87
C THR A 161 -14.46 -7.55 -8.13
N ALA A 162 -14.78 -6.35 -8.64
CA ALA A 162 -13.76 -5.34 -8.88
C ALA A 162 -12.96 -5.03 -7.60
N PRO A 163 -11.63 -4.85 -7.70
CA PRO A 163 -10.82 -4.49 -6.55
C PRO A 163 -11.21 -3.10 -6.04
N THR A 164 -11.03 -2.86 -4.74
CA THR A 164 -11.16 -1.52 -4.16
C THR A 164 -9.90 -0.74 -4.47
N VAL A 165 -10.04 0.41 -5.13
CA VAL A 165 -8.92 1.28 -5.51
C VAL A 165 -9.10 2.63 -4.86
N ILE A 166 -8.06 3.12 -4.20
CA ILE A 166 -8.00 4.45 -3.62
C ILE A 166 -6.97 5.25 -4.44
N PRO A 167 -7.39 6.17 -5.31
CA PRO A 167 -6.50 7.05 -6.05
C PRO A 167 -6.08 8.26 -5.19
N ASP A 168 -4.87 8.76 -5.39
CA ASP A 168 -4.38 10.02 -4.81
C ASP A 168 -3.45 10.75 -5.82
N PRO A 169 -3.76 11.98 -6.24
CA PRO A 169 -2.97 12.68 -7.25
C PRO A 169 -1.68 13.31 -6.70
N VAL A 170 -1.44 13.26 -5.40
CA VAL A 170 -0.33 13.96 -4.72
C VAL A 170 0.64 12.98 -4.09
N ASN A 171 0.14 11.98 -3.36
CA ASN A 171 0.94 11.09 -2.54
C ASN A 171 0.89 9.66 -3.08
N ILE A 172 2.01 9.16 -3.61
CA ILE A 172 2.07 7.81 -4.17
C ILE A 172 1.78 6.74 -3.10
N CYS A 173 2.16 6.98 -1.84
CA CYS A 173 1.84 6.07 -0.73
C CYS A 173 0.34 5.89 -0.46
N ASN A 174 -0.51 6.82 -0.88
CA ASN A 174 -1.97 6.72 -0.71
C ASN A 174 -2.66 6.02 -1.90
N ASN A 175 -1.94 5.84 -3.02
CA ASN A 175 -2.49 5.12 -4.17
C ASN A 175 -2.44 3.62 -3.88
N THR A 176 -3.60 3.04 -3.56
CA THR A 176 -3.66 1.64 -3.15
C THR A 176 -4.75 0.84 -3.87
N ILE A 177 -4.54 -0.47 -3.92
CA ILE A 177 -5.48 -1.45 -4.46
C ILE A 177 -5.63 -2.63 -3.49
N THR A 178 -6.86 -2.99 -3.17
CA THR A 178 -7.20 -4.19 -2.40
C THR A 178 -8.02 -5.13 -3.28
N LEU A 179 -7.51 -6.34 -3.49
CA LEU A 179 -8.22 -7.40 -4.21
C LEU A 179 -9.37 -7.95 -3.36
N ALA A 180 -10.42 -8.47 -4.00
CA ALA A 180 -11.48 -9.18 -3.31
C ALA A 180 -11.05 -10.61 -2.94
N SER A 181 -10.21 -11.24 -3.77
CA SER A 181 -9.60 -12.53 -3.44
C SER A 181 -8.39 -12.36 -2.49
N PRO A 182 -8.13 -13.36 -1.63
CA PRO A 182 -7.01 -13.32 -0.70
C PRO A 182 -5.65 -13.43 -1.42
N LEU A 183 -4.66 -12.73 -0.87
CA LEU A 183 -3.26 -12.82 -1.31
C LEU A 183 -2.59 -14.05 -0.70
N ALA A 184 -1.69 -14.69 -1.46
CA ALA A 184 -1.05 -15.95 -1.04
C ALA A 184 0.33 -16.18 -1.67
N GLY A 185 1.03 -15.11 -2.09
CA GLY A 185 2.31 -15.20 -2.80
C GLY A 185 2.15 -15.53 -4.29
N ASN A 186 0.92 -15.62 -4.80
CA ASN A 186 0.65 -15.85 -6.21
C ASN A 186 0.92 -14.59 -7.04
N PRO A 187 1.22 -14.73 -8.33
CA PRO A 187 1.31 -13.60 -9.24
C PRO A 187 -0.02 -12.82 -9.30
N VAL A 188 0.05 -11.54 -8.99
CA VAL A 188 -0.99 -10.54 -9.16
C VAL A 188 -0.63 -9.65 -10.34
N SER A 189 -1.58 -9.43 -11.26
CA SER A 189 -1.43 -8.52 -12.39
C SER A 189 -2.53 -7.47 -12.37
N VAL A 190 -2.17 -6.19 -12.35
CA VAL A 190 -3.09 -5.06 -12.34
C VAL A 190 -2.96 -4.29 -13.65
N TYR A 191 -4.04 -4.21 -14.41
CA TYR A 191 -4.11 -3.45 -15.65
C TYR A 191 -4.62 -2.05 -15.35
N ILE A 192 -3.84 -1.04 -15.71
CA ILE A 192 -4.07 0.36 -15.32
C ILE A 192 -4.02 1.22 -16.58
N ILE A 193 -4.98 2.13 -16.77
CA ILE A 193 -4.82 3.20 -17.74
C ILE A 193 -3.96 4.29 -17.12
N ILE A 194 -2.87 4.63 -17.79
CA ILE A 194 -2.03 5.78 -17.46
C ILE A 194 -2.33 6.92 -18.44
N PRO A 195 -2.31 8.19 -17.97
CA PRO A 195 -2.35 9.33 -18.88
C PRO A 195 -1.24 9.16 -19.92
N GLY A 196 -1.58 9.37 -21.20
CA GLY A 196 -0.57 9.52 -22.25
C GLY A 196 0.34 10.72 -22.00
#